data_AF-F4B5W6-F1
#
_entry.id   AF-F4B5W6-F1
#
_cell.length_a   1.000
_cell.length_b   1.000
_cell.length_c   1.000
_cell.angle_alpha   90.00
_cell.angle_beta   90.00
_cell.angle_gamma   90.00
#
_symmetry.space_group_name_H-M   'P 1'
#
loop_
_entity.id
_entity.type
_entity.pdbx_description
1 polymer ?
#
loop_
_entity_poly.entity_id
_entity_poly.type
_entity_poly.pdbx_seq_one_letter_code
_entity_poly.pdbx_strand_id
1 'polypeptide(L)'
;MRNLKSDDLHIVEQAIYELYGNVDYILFDEIQNIQGWEPFVSRLRKTKRIILTGSNSKLLSGELATSLTGRRVDFTLFPFSFKEFLRFKGVNYSEPLTTRERAEIKNYLREYMSIGGFPEALLLNSRQIVNSIYNDILFKDCNAST
;
A
#
# COMPACT_ATOMS: atom_id res chain seq x y z
N MET A 1 -11.52 12.63 -1.84
CA MET A 1 -11.24 12.94 -3.25
C MET A 1 -12.25 12.33 -4.25
N ARG A 2 -13.43 11.83 -3.82
CA ARG A 2 -14.45 11.34 -4.76
C ARG A 2 -15.15 12.56 -5.37
N ASN A 3 -14.68 13.01 -6.54
CA ASN A 3 -15.28 13.98 -7.49
C ASN A 3 -14.28 14.98 -8.12
N LEU A 4 -12.97 14.87 -7.85
CA LEU A 4 -11.97 15.69 -8.54
C LEU A 4 -11.77 15.17 -9.96
N LYS A 5 -11.84 16.08 -10.94
CA LYS A 5 -11.46 15.82 -12.34
C LYS A 5 -10.03 16.29 -12.59
N SER A 6 -9.45 15.93 -13.73
CA SER A 6 -8.12 16.38 -14.16
C SER A 6 -7.93 17.90 -14.04
N ASP A 7 -8.99 18.66 -14.32
CA ASP A 7 -8.97 20.11 -14.32
C ASP A 7 -8.86 20.67 -12.90
N ASP A 8 -9.33 19.95 -11.88
CA ASP A 8 -9.25 20.38 -10.48
C ASP A 8 -7.86 20.16 -9.86
N LEU A 9 -6.96 19.42 -10.53
CA LEU A 9 -5.62 19.14 -10.02
C LEU A 9 -4.74 20.40 -9.91
N HIS A 10 -5.02 21.43 -10.71
CA HIS A 10 -4.33 22.71 -10.55
C HIS A 10 -4.68 23.39 -9.22
N ILE A 11 -5.90 23.18 -8.71
CA ILE A 11 -6.37 23.75 -7.44
C ILE A 11 -5.62 23.08 -6.30
N VAL A 12 -5.42 21.76 -6.41
CA VAL A 12 -4.61 20.99 -5.45
C VAL A 12 -3.17 21.51 -5.41
N GLU A 13 -2.54 21.72 -6.57
CA GLU A 13 -1.19 22.29 -6.63
C GLU A 13 -1.13 23.69 -6.04
N GLN A 14 -2.08 24.57 -6.37
CA GLN A 14 -2.17 25.91 -5.80
C GLN A 14 -2.31 25.86 -4.27
N ALA A 15 -3.21 25.03 -3.75
CA ALA A 15 -3.41 24.86 -2.32
C ALA A 15 -2.14 24.36 -1.61
N ILE A 16 -1.37 23.47 -2.23
CA ILE A 16 -0.07 23.03 -1.69
C ILE A 16 0.87 24.22 -1.53
N TYR A 17 1.00 25.07 -2.55
CA TYR A 17 1.88 26.25 -2.49
C TYR A 17 1.36 27.32 -1.52
N GLU A 18 0.05 27.52 -1.42
CA GLU A 18 -0.54 28.48 -0.48
C GLU A 18 -0.33 28.07 0.97
N LEU A 19 -0.48 26.78 1.27
CA LEU A 19 -0.38 26.26 2.64
C LEU A 19 1.06 26.02 3.08
N TYR A 20 1.92 25.56 2.18
CA TYR A 20 3.26 25.06 2.52
C TYR A 20 4.40 25.76 1.76
N GLY A 21 4.09 26.66 0.82
CA GLY A 21 5.10 27.30 -0.01
C GLY A 21 5.83 26.30 -0.90
N ASN A 22 7.12 26.51 -1.12
CA ASN A 22 7.92 25.65 -1.97
C ASN A 22 8.25 24.32 -1.26
N VAL A 23 7.65 23.23 -1.71
CA VAL A 23 7.91 21.87 -1.20
C VAL A 23 8.85 21.10 -2.12
N ASP A 24 9.68 20.19 -1.60
CA ASP A 24 10.52 19.31 -2.43
C ASP A 24 9.87 17.95 -2.70
N TYR A 25 8.96 17.54 -1.82
CA TYR A 25 8.29 16.26 -1.83
C TYR A 25 6.78 16.44 -1.86
N ILE A 26 6.11 15.63 -2.68
CA ILE A 26 4.64 15.57 -2.73
C ILE A 26 4.22 14.10 -2.65
N LEU A 27 3.33 13.79 -1.71
CA LEU A 27 2.72 12.48 -1.55
C LEU A 27 1.27 12.56 -2.00
N PHE A 28 0.89 11.74 -2.96
CA PHE A 28 -0.50 11.55 -3.35
C PHE A 28 -0.97 10.17 -2.94
N ASP A 29 -1.99 10.16 -2.09
CA ASP A 29 -2.67 8.93 -1.69
C ASP A 29 -3.85 8.63 -2.61
N GLU A 30 -3.96 7.36 -3.00
CA GLU A 30 -5.09 6.85 -3.79
C GLU A 30 -5.33 7.64 -5.10
N ILE A 31 -4.24 8.12 -5.71
CA ILE A 31 -4.26 9.04 -6.86
C ILE A 31 -4.95 8.44 -8.09
N GLN A 32 -4.94 7.10 -8.22
CA GLN A 32 -5.57 6.38 -9.31
C GLN A 32 -7.11 6.52 -9.32
N ASN A 33 -7.71 7.03 -8.25
CA ASN A 33 -9.14 7.36 -8.21
C ASN A 33 -9.47 8.66 -8.97
N ILE A 34 -8.48 9.46 -9.35
CA ILE A 34 -8.66 10.68 -10.14
C ILE A 34 -8.39 10.33 -11.61
N GLN A 35 -9.37 10.52 -12.49
CA GLN A 35 -9.18 10.26 -13.92
C GLN A 35 -8.25 11.30 -14.55
N GLY A 36 -7.28 10.86 -15.37
CA GLY A 36 -6.36 11.75 -16.09
C GLY A 36 -5.32 12.44 -15.19
N TRP A 37 -4.97 11.79 -14.08
CA TRP A 37 -3.97 12.27 -13.12
C TRP A 37 -2.52 12.15 -13.66
N GLU A 38 -2.32 11.30 -14.65
CA GLU A 38 -1.04 10.90 -15.21
C GLU A 38 -0.22 12.09 -15.75
N PRO A 39 -0.77 12.98 -16.60
CA PRO A 39 -0.02 14.11 -17.13
C PRO A 39 0.34 15.14 -16.06
N PHE A 40 -0.53 15.32 -15.06
CA PHE A 40 -0.32 16.23 -13.93
C PHE A 40 0.89 15.80 -13.10
N VAL A 41 0.95 14.54 -12.70
CA VAL A 41 2.09 13.99 -11.95
C VAL A 41 3.36 14.02 -12.80
N SER A 42 3.27 13.72 -14.11
CA SER A 42 4.43 13.79 -15.02
C SER A 42 5.03 15.21 -15.11
N ARG A 43 4.19 16.25 -15.05
CA ARG A 43 4.63 17.65 -14.98
C ARG A 43 5.35 17.95 -13.67
N LEU A 44 4.73 17.66 -12.53
CA LEU A 44 5.26 17.97 -11.20
C LEU A 44 6.62 17.30 -10.93
N ARG A 45 6.81 16.08 -11.45
CA ARG A 45 8.05 15.30 -11.30
C ARG A 45 9.28 16.01 -11.85
N LYS A 46 9.12 16.94 -12.80
CA LYS A 46 10.26 17.67 -13.39
C LYS A 46 11.00 18.53 -12.35
N THR A 47 10.31 18.95 -11.29
CA THR A 47 10.86 19.83 -10.26
C THR A 47 10.75 19.26 -8.85
N LYS A 48 9.94 18.22 -8.64
CA LYS A 48 9.61 17.65 -7.32
C LYS A 48 9.84 16.15 -7.25
N ARG A 49 10.08 15.63 -6.04
CA ARG A 49 10.07 14.20 -5.73
C ARG A 49 8.64 13.78 -5.39
N ILE A 50 8.09 12.84 -6.15
CA ILE A 50 6.70 12.42 -5.98
C ILE A 50 6.65 11.00 -5.44
N ILE A 51 5.84 10.80 -4.40
CA ILE A 51 5.49 9.49 -3.86
C ILE A 51 4.00 9.28 -4.15
N LEU A 52 3.66 8.12 -4.67
CA LEU A 52 2.30 7.75 -5.02
C LEU A 52 1.94 6.48 -4.27
N THR A 53 0.76 6.45 -3.68
CA THR A 53 0.20 5.24 -3.05
C THR A 53 -1.16 4.92 -3.67
N GLY A 54 -1.55 3.66 -3.56
CA GLY A 54 -2.77 3.16 -4.16
C GLY A 54 -2.90 1.66 -3.94
N SER A 55 -4.10 1.23 -3.58
CA SER A 55 -4.37 -0.15 -3.16
C SER A 55 -4.46 -1.16 -4.31
N ASN A 56 -4.45 -0.72 -5.58
CA ASN A 56 -4.64 -1.60 -6.74
C ASN A 56 -3.59 -1.34 -7.84
N SER A 57 -3.33 -2.38 -8.63
CA SER A 57 -2.49 -2.43 -9.83
C SER A 57 -2.75 -1.33 -10.88
N LYS A 58 -3.92 -0.66 -10.82
CA LYS A 58 -4.30 0.46 -11.69
C LYS A 58 -3.35 1.67 -11.59
N LEU A 59 -2.60 1.82 -10.50
CA LEU A 59 -1.57 2.87 -10.37
C LEU A 59 -0.57 2.90 -11.53
N LEU A 60 -0.30 1.74 -12.16
CA LEU A 60 0.75 1.60 -13.17
C LEU A 60 0.23 1.00 -14.48
N SER A 61 -1.08 0.85 -14.66
CA SER A 61 -1.66 0.33 -15.91
C SER A 61 -1.73 1.44 -16.96
N GLY A 62 -0.89 1.38 -18.00
CA GLY A 62 -1.01 2.24 -19.19
C GLY A 62 0.07 3.32 -19.30
N GLU A 63 -0.34 4.59 -19.33
CA GLU A 63 0.47 5.71 -19.83
C GLU A 63 1.64 6.13 -18.93
N LEU A 64 1.48 6.09 -17.61
CA LEU A 64 2.57 6.38 -16.68
C LEU A 64 3.67 5.34 -16.76
N ALA A 65 3.34 4.06 -16.93
CA ALA A 65 4.37 3.04 -17.08
C ALA A 65 5.25 3.29 -18.30
N THR A 66 4.65 3.70 -19.42
CA THR A 66 5.39 4.04 -20.63
C THR A 66 6.19 5.34 -20.46
N SER A 67 5.62 6.39 -19.86
CA SER A 67 6.25 7.70 -19.65
C SER A 67 7.35 7.72 -18.57
N LEU A 68 7.33 6.76 -17.65
CA LEU A 68 8.23 6.71 -16.47
C LEU A 68 9.41 5.74 -16.62
N THR A 69 9.61 5.14 -17.80
CA THR A 69 10.69 4.16 -18.03
C THR A 69 12.04 4.66 -17.48
N GLY A 70 12.54 3.98 -16.44
CA GLY A 70 13.86 4.22 -15.83
C GLY A 70 13.96 5.33 -14.76
N ARG A 71 12.89 6.04 -14.39
CA ARG A 71 12.93 7.10 -13.35
C ARG A 71 11.89 6.93 -12.25
N ARG A 72 11.53 5.69 -11.94
CA ARG A 72 10.65 5.32 -10.83
C ARG A 72 11.23 4.12 -10.08
N VAL A 73 10.88 4.02 -8.81
CA VAL A 73 11.13 2.84 -7.99
C VAL A 73 9.79 2.39 -7.45
N ASP A 74 9.37 1.20 -7.87
CA ASP A 74 8.09 0.63 -7.50
C ASP A 74 8.27 -0.26 -6.26
N PHE A 75 7.40 -0.08 -5.28
CA PHE A 75 7.37 -0.89 -4.07
C PHE A 75 5.98 -1.48 -3.89
N THR A 76 5.88 -2.80 -3.91
CA THR A 76 4.65 -3.51 -3.54
C THR A 76 4.75 -3.94 -2.08
N LEU A 77 3.81 -3.47 -1.26
CA LEU A 77 3.72 -3.88 0.13
C LEU A 77 2.81 -5.10 0.25
N PHE A 78 3.38 -6.20 0.71
CA PHE A 78 2.63 -7.41 1.04
C PHE A 78 2.30 -7.43 2.55
N PRO A 79 1.28 -8.21 2.96
CA PRO A 79 1.13 -8.57 4.36
C PRO A 79 2.42 -9.20 4.90
N PHE A 80 2.61 -9.16 6.22
CA PHE A 80 3.76 -9.78 6.85
C PHE A 80 3.90 -11.24 6.45
N SER A 81 5.12 -11.63 6.06
CA SER A 81 5.49 -13.03 5.99
C SER A 81 5.44 -13.67 7.39
N PHE A 82 5.40 -15.01 7.45
CA PHE A 82 5.40 -15.70 8.74
C PHE A 82 6.62 -15.33 9.62
N LYS A 83 7.78 -15.10 9.02
CA LYS A 83 8.98 -14.64 9.74
C LYS A 83 8.77 -13.26 10.37
N GLU A 84 8.13 -12.35 9.66
CA GLU A 84 7.83 -11.01 10.16
C GLU A 84 6.72 -11.04 11.21
N PHE A 85 5.75 -11.94 11.08
CA PHE A 85 4.77 -12.23 12.11
C PHE A 85 5.45 -12.73 13.40
N LEU A 86 6.40 -13.67 13.33
CA LEU A 86 7.15 -14.12 14.51
C LEU A 86 7.92 -12.97 15.17
N ARG A 87 8.58 -12.14 14.36
CA ARG A 87 9.27 -10.93 14.84
C ARG A 87 8.29 -9.95 15.50
N PHE A 88 7.11 -9.75 14.92
CA PHE A 88 6.03 -8.94 15.48
C PHE A 88 5.54 -9.49 16.83
N LYS A 89 5.44 -10.82 16.97
CA LYS A 89 5.11 -11.49 18.24
C LYS A 89 6.28 -11.53 19.24
N GLY A 90 7.44 -10.98 18.91
CA GLY A 90 8.63 -10.98 19.77
C GLY A 90 9.32 -12.34 19.89
N VAL A 91 9.02 -13.27 18.98
CA VAL A 91 9.60 -14.62 18.97
C VAL A 91 10.95 -14.57 18.26
N ASN A 92 12.01 -14.72 19.05
CA ASN A 92 13.36 -14.90 18.55
C ASN A 92 13.74 -16.38 18.69
N TYR A 93 14.36 -16.94 17.65
CA TYR A 93 14.83 -18.31 17.66
C TYR A 93 16.21 -18.39 17.02
N SER A 94 16.99 -19.36 17.47
CA SER A 94 18.34 -19.63 16.96
C SER A 94 18.38 -21.07 16.44
N GLU A 95 19.06 -21.30 15.33
CA GLU A 95 19.23 -22.65 14.82
C GLU A 95 20.46 -23.33 15.46
N PRO A 96 20.41 -24.64 15.78
CA PRO A 96 19.27 -25.55 15.58
C PRO A 96 18.18 -25.40 16.67
N LEU A 97 16.91 -25.49 16.24
CA LEU A 97 15.76 -25.40 17.14
C LEU A 97 15.64 -26.61 18.07
N THR A 98 15.41 -26.35 19.35
CA THR A 98 15.01 -27.36 20.35
C THR A 98 13.61 -27.91 20.07
N THR A 99 13.25 -29.05 20.66
CA THR A 99 11.91 -29.64 20.56
C THR A 99 10.82 -28.67 21.06
N ARG A 100 11.12 -27.90 22.12
CA ARG A 100 10.21 -26.90 22.68
C ARG A 100 9.97 -25.75 21.70
N GLU A 101 11.03 -25.15 21.17
CA GLU A 101 10.92 -24.05 20.19
C GLU A 101 10.18 -24.49 18.93
N ARG A 102 10.40 -25.72 18.45
CA ARG A 102 9.64 -26.27 17.31
C ARG A 102 8.15 -26.36 17.62
N ALA A 103 7.78 -26.80 18.82
CA ALA A 103 6.38 -26.89 19.21
C ALA A 103 5.73 -25.49 19.31
N GLU A 104 6.46 -24.53 19.86
CA GLU A 104 6.03 -23.14 19.98
C GLU A 104 5.85 -22.46 18.61
N ILE A 105 6.85 -22.55 17.73
CA ILE A 105 6.76 -22.02 16.35
C ILE A 105 5.59 -22.66 15.59
N LYS A 106 5.32 -23.95 15.78
CA LYS A 106 4.14 -24.60 15.19
C LYS A 106 2.82 -24.03 15.70
N ASN A 107 2.75 -23.60 16.96
CA ASN A 107 1.55 -22.94 17.48
C ASN A 107 1.35 -21.57 16.82
N TYR A 108 2.42 -20.78 16.70
CA TYR A 108 2.38 -19.50 15.99
C TYR A 108 2.03 -19.65 14.51
N LEU A 109 2.49 -20.72 13.85
CA LEU A 109 2.11 -21.01 12.48
C LEU A 109 0.59 -21.23 12.35
N ARG A 110 -0.03 -21.96 13.29
CA ARG A 110 -1.48 -22.14 13.30
C ARG A 110 -2.23 -20.82 13.51
N GLU A 111 -1.72 -19.95 14.38
CA GLU A 111 -2.28 -18.61 14.57
C GLU A 111 -2.15 -17.76 13.30
N TYR A 112 -0.98 -17.74 12.68
CA TYR A 112 -0.73 -17.04 11.42
C TYR A 112 -1.62 -17.53 10.28
N MET A 113 -1.83 -18.85 10.14
CA MET A 113 -2.77 -19.40 9.15
C MET A 113 -4.21 -18.97 9.39
N SER A 114 -4.54 -18.60 10.63
CA SER A 114 -5.89 -18.22 11.00
C SER A 114 -6.17 -16.72 10.96
N ILE A 115 -5.19 -15.87 11.29
CA ILE A 115 -5.32 -14.41 11.35
C ILE A 115 -4.67 -13.75 10.12
N GLY A 116 -3.75 -14.45 9.45
CA GLY A 116 -2.98 -13.93 8.34
C GLY A 116 -1.85 -13.00 8.79
N GLY A 117 -1.26 -12.33 7.81
CA GLY A 117 -0.13 -11.40 8.00
C GLY A 117 -0.51 -9.92 7.99
N PHE A 118 -1.80 -9.57 7.91
CA PHE A 118 -2.22 -8.16 7.83
C PHE A 118 -1.95 -7.45 9.17
N PRO A 119 -1.13 -6.38 9.20
CA PRO A 119 -0.78 -5.69 10.44
C PRO A 119 -2.00 -5.25 11.26
N GLU A 120 -3.04 -4.74 10.62
CA GLU A 120 -4.28 -4.30 11.27
C GLU A 120 -5.02 -5.44 11.98
N ALA A 121 -5.08 -6.61 11.34
CA ALA A 121 -5.69 -7.80 11.93
C ALA A 121 -4.88 -8.31 13.14
N LEU A 122 -3.56 -8.15 13.10
CA LEU A 122 -2.64 -8.54 14.18
C LEU A 122 -2.70 -7.58 15.38
N LEU A 123 -2.79 -6.27 15.13
CA LEU A 123 -2.88 -5.25 16.18
C LEU A 123 -4.18 -5.37 16.98
N LEU A 124 -5.27 -5.70 16.30
CA LEU A 124 -6.61 -5.76 16.90
C LEU A 124 -7.02 -7.19 17.30
N ASN A 125 -6.19 -8.20 17.02
CA ASN A 125 -6.44 -9.62 17.25
C ASN A 125 -7.84 -10.09 16.77
N SER A 126 -8.35 -9.52 15.67
CA SER A 126 -9.72 -9.74 15.22
C SER A 126 -9.77 -10.42 13.86
N ARG A 127 -10.30 -11.65 13.83
CA ARG A 127 -10.59 -12.37 12.57
C ARG A 127 -11.65 -11.65 11.72
N GLN A 128 -12.51 -10.85 12.33
CA GLN A 128 -13.53 -10.10 11.58
C GLN A 128 -12.88 -9.08 10.64
N ILE A 129 -11.73 -8.51 11.03
CA ILE A 129 -10.97 -7.58 10.21
C ILE A 129 -10.36 -8.29 9.01
N VAL A 130 -9.88 -9.52 9.19
CA VAL A 130 -9.40 -10.35 8.07
C VAL A 130 -10.51 -10.54 7.04
N ASN A 131 -11.72 -10.87 7.49
CA ASN A 131 -12.87 -11.01 6.60
C ASN A 131 -13.26 -9.68 5.95
N SER A 132 -13.20 -8.57 6.69
CA SER A 132 -13.47 -7.23 6.13
C SER A 132 -12.45 -6.85 5.07
N ILE A 133 -11.15 -7.03 5.33
CA ILE A 133 -10.07 -6.75 4.38
C ILE A 133 -10.22 -7.64 3.15
N TYR A 134 -10.50 -8.93 3.34
CA TYR A 134 -10.70 -9.86 2.23
C TYR A 134 -11.90 -9.47 1.37
N ASN A 135 -13.03 -9.12 2.01
CA ASN A 135 -14.19 -8.60 1.32
C ASN A 135 -13.88 -7.28 0.61
N ASP A 136 -13.18 -6.34 1.25
CA ASP A 136 -12.82 -5.06 0.65
C ASP A 136 -11.95 -5.26 -0.60
N ILE A 137 -10.94 -6.14 -0.54
CA ILE A 137 -10.11 -6.48 -1.70
C ILE A 137 -10.96 -7.12 -2.79
N LEU A 138 -11.74 -8.16 -2.49
CA LEU A 138 -12.56 -8.83 -3.51
C LEU A 138 -13.62 -7.89 -4.13
N PHE A 139 -14.35 -7.15 -3.32
CA PHE A 139 -15.46 -6.32 -3.77
C PHE A 139 -14.98 -4.99 -4.40
N LYS A 140 -13.88 -4.39 -3.94
CA LYS A 140 -13.34 -3.18 -4.58
C LYS A 140 -12.51 -3.48 -5.82
N ASP A 141 -11.76 -4.59 -5.85
CA ASP A 141 -10.79 -4.83 -6.93
C ASP A 141 -11.32 -5.77 -8.03
N CYS A 142 -12.16 -6.78 -7.71
CA CYS A 142 -12.68 -7.69 -8.74
C CYS A 142 -13.93 -7.16 -9.44
N ASN A 143 -14.80 -6.40 -8.75
CA ASN A 143 -16.03 -5.86 -9.36
C ASN A 143 -15.83 -4.52 -10.08
N ALA A 144 -14.60 -3.99 -10.13
CA ALA A 144 -14.26 -2.80 -10.92
C ALA A 144 -13.83 -3.14 -12.37
N SER A 145 -14.17 -4.34 -12.84
CA SER A 145 -13.80 -4.91 -14.15
C SER A 145 -15.01 -5.42 -14.96
N THR A 146 -16.21 -4.92 -14.71
CA THR A 146 -17.40 -5.16 -15.55
C THR A 146 -18.15 -3.86 -15.75
#